data_AF-A0AAN6X1V7-F1
#
_entry.id   AF-A0AAN6X1V7-F1
#
_cell.length_a   1.000
_cell.length_b   1.000
_cell.length_c   1.000
_cell.angle_alpha   90.00
_cell.angle_beta   90.00
_cell.angle_gamma   90.00
#
_symmetry.space_group_name_H-M   'P 1'
#
loop_
_entity.id
_entity.type
_entity.pdbx_description
1 polymer ?
#
loop_
_entity_poly.entity_id
_entity_poly.type
_entity_poly.pdbx_seq_one_letter_code
_entity_poly.pdbx_strand_id
1 'polypeptide(L)'
;MVSRTQRPAQSKRVVYCEGNPKFDPAAAVQERDNHERAMKVLNERNAFDEAIRIRFGIGAADGYVYHAVASVTLSQVQRAVAVGRAHGMHDWYEDFETTAGSNNGVERKGGEGEDVSLFELNHPPPPTPEDIKSYISIFSPATSTPAALKAFLANAKKNSIRHAVAEYLCGKRFLSASIPEAPKVKPPSLPKLPVNPSYDFWAWSCLNLEWCGPLPPSLKKQQRIRSHHVLPVMMHHFGCAVPSHEALSLLKALTLPPAGSGNKGQKIPNKRIADLGSGNGYWTFMLRQYGVEVDAVDNGQSEWRVNWIPNTLPITATSYLSSQENNHSELVLLLVYPIVASDGSFTREILEAYKGDTIAVVGTQNRNGYTAFKDKTMDEYMTTEHGDTWEKTVQIPLPSFAGKDEALFVFQRRRGSLSEGVDGNRASPTGSKV
;
A
#
# COMPACT_ATOMS: atom_id res chain seq x y z
N MET A 1 -47.00 -33.80 -4.00
CA MET A 1 -46.61 -32.38 -4.19
C MET A 1 -45.14 -32.36 -4.55
N VAL A 2 -44.84 -32.08 -5.81
CA VAL A 2 -43.49 -32.20 -6.39
C VAL A 2 -42.68 -30.95 -6.06
N SER A 3 -41.45 -31.22 -5.61
CA SER A 3 -40.35 -30.30 -5.31
C SER A 3 -40.17 -29.22 -6.39
N ARG A 4 -40.15 -27.95 -5.98
CA ARG A 4 -39.63 -26.84 -6.78
C ARG A 4 -38.10 -26.86 -6.67
N THR A 5 -37.48 -27.44 -7.68
CA THR A 5 -36.06 -27.23 -8.00
C THR A 5 -35.82 -25.73 -8.22
N GLN A 6 -35.13 -25.08 -7.28
CA GLN A 6 -34.51 -23.78 -7.52
C GLN A 6 -33.48 -23.97 -8.63
N ARG A 7 -33.67 -23.27 -9.75
CA ARG A 7 -32.65 -23.18 -10.80
C ARG A 7 -31.41 -22.52 -10.19
N PRO A 8 -30.20 -23.05 -10.43
CA PRO A 8 -28.97 -22.37 -10.03
C PRO A 8 -28.97 -20.98 -10.67
N ALA A 9 -28.71 -19.96 -9.87
CA ALA A 9 -28.54 -18.59 -10.36
C ALA A 9 -27.48 -18.61 -11.46
N GLN A 10 -27.84 -18.14 -12.66
CA GLN A 10 -26.86 -17.95 -13.72
C GLN A 10 -25.77 -17.04 -13.19
N SER A 11 -24.54 -17.56 -13.11
CA SER A 11 -23.34 -16.79 -12.80
C SER A 11 -23.31 -15.58 -13.72
N LYS A 12 -23.46 -14.37 -13.15
CA LYS A 12 -23.25 -13.13 -13.91
C LYS A 12 -21.83 -13.19 -14.45
N ARG A 13 -21.68 -13.05 -15.77
CA ARG A 13 -20.37 -12.95 -16.41
C ARG A 13 -19.59 -11.80 -15.77
N VAL A 14 -18.46 -12.11 -15.15
CA VAL A 14 -17.57 -11.09 -14.57
C VAL A 14 -17.09 -10.16 -15.69
N VAL A 15 -17.27 -8.86 -15.49
CA VAL A 15 -16.69 -7.82 -16.34
C VAL A 15 -15.44 -7.30 -15.63
N TYR A 16 -14.27 -7.60 -16.20
CA TYR A 16 -12.99 -7.21 -15.60
C TYR A 16 -12.60 -5.76 -15.90
N CYS A 17 -13.09 -5.16 -16.98
CA CYS A 17 -12.84 -3.76 -17.29
C CYS A 17 -14.06 -3.16 -18.01
N GLU A 18 -14.70 -2.15 -17.43
CA GLU A 18 -15.71 -1.40 -18.19
C GLU A 18 -15.08 -0.68 -19.38
N GLY A 19 -15.77 -0.69 -20.52
CA GLY A 19 -15.24 -0.23 -21.81
C GLY A 19 -14.31 -1.22 -22.51
N ASN A 20 -13.90 -2.32 -21.88
CA ASN A 20 -13.23 -3.45 -22.52
C ASN A 20 -13.66 -4.81 -21.92
N PRO A 21 -14.78 -5.40 -22.39
CA PRO A 21 -15.27 -6.69 -21.87
C PRO A 21 -14.37 -7.89 -22.21
N LYS A 22 -13.31 -7.68 -22.99
CA LYS A 22 -12.29 -8.70 -23.32
C LYS A 22 -11.02 -8.55 -22.48
N PHE A 23 -10.94 -7.55 -21.60
CA PHE A 23 -9.80 -7.42 -20.69
C PHE A 23 -9.67 -8.67 -19.83
N ASP A 24 -8.49 -9.28 -19.85
CA ASP A 24 -8.13 -10.41 -19.00
C ASP A 24 -6.90 -9.99 -18.16
N PRO A 25 -7.06 -9.83 -16.84
CA PRO A 25 -5.96 -9.47 -15.94
C PRO A 25 -4.74 -10.40 -16.05
N ALA A 26 -4.98 -11.71 -16.22
CA ALA A 26 -3.91 -12.70 -16.29
C ALA A 26 -3.12 -12.60 -17.60
N ALA A 27 -3.80 -12.40 -18.72
CA ALA A 27 -3.14 -12.13 -20.00
C ALA A 27 -2.42 -10.76 -19.98
N ALA A 28 -3.06 -9.72 -19.46
CA ALA A 28 -2.53 -8.35 -19.49
C ALA A 28 -1.18 -8.18 -18.75
N VAL A 29 -0.90 -8.98 -17.72
CA VAL A 29 0.43 -8.96 -17.07
C VAL A 29 1.50 -9.73 -17.82
N GLN A 30 1.12 -10.63 -18.72
CA GLN A 30 2.05 -11.33 -19.61
C GLN A 30 2.29 -10.55 -20.91
N GLU A 31 1.37 -9.66 -21.31
CA GLU A 31 1.48 -8.76 -22.46
C GLU A 31 2.51 -7.63 -22.23
N ARG A 32 3.80 -8.00 -22.27
CA ARG A 32 4.93 -7.07 -22.12
C ARG A 32 4.93 -5.99 -23.19
N ASP A 33 4.62 -6.33 -24.43
CA ASP A 33 4.61 -5.36 -25.53
C ASP A 33 3.59 -4.23 -25.30
N ASN A 34 2.39 -4.56 -24.81
CA ASN A 34 1.38 -3.55 -24.50
C ASN A 34 1.79 -2.70 -23.28
N HIS A 35 2.42 -3.32 -22.28
CA HIS A 35 3.00 -2.59 -21.16
C HIS A 35 4.10 -1.62 -21.62
N GLU A 36 5.07 -2.10 -22.40
CA GLU A 36 6.19 -1.30 -22.92
C GLU A 36 5.70 -0.16 -23.80
N ARG A 37 4.69 -0.40 -24.65
CA ARG A 37 4.03 0.66 -25.43
C ARG A 37 3.39 1.72 -24.54
N ALA A 38 2.64 1.31 -23.50
CA ALA A 38 2.06 2.26 -22.55
C ALA A 38 3.14 3.07 -21.82
N MET A 39 4.21 2.42 -21.35
CA MET A 39 5.32 3.10 -20.68
C MET A 39 6.09 4.03 -21.62
N LYS A 40 6.25 3.65 -22.90
CA LYS A 40 6.88 4.51 -23.91
C LYS A 40 6.12 5.82 -24.07
N VAL A 41 4.80 5.78 -24.23
CA VAL A 41 4.01 7.01 -24.42
C VAL A 41 3.92 7.86 -23.16
N LEU A 42 3.95 7.25 -21.97
CA LEU A 42 4.12 7.96 -20.70
C LEU A 42 5.44 8.71 -20.63
N ASN A 43 6.55 8.00 -20.86
CA ASN A 43 7.88 8.55 -20.65
C ASN A 43 8.30 9.57 -21.72
N GLU A 44 7.91 9.36 -22.98
CA GLU A 44 8.32 10.25 -24.08
C GLU A 44 7.39 11.47 -24.25
N ARG A 45 6.10 11.33 -23.91
CA ARG A 45 5.07 12.34 -24.25
C ARG A 45 4.21 12.77 -23.08
N ASN A 46 4.37 12.19 -21.89
CA ASN A 46 3.43 12.36 -20.77
C ASN A 46 1.96 12.12 -21.19
N ALA A 47 1.75 11.18 -22.11
CA ALA A 47 0.42 10.83 -22.64
C ALA A 47 -0.26 9.81 -21.72
N PHE A 48 -0.68 10.27 -20.55
CA PHE A 48 -1.30 9.47 -19.50
C PHE A 48 -2.61 8.82 -19.94
N ASP A 49 -3.49 9.56 -20.61
CA ASP A 49 -4.75 9.01 -21.12
C ASP A 49 -4.51 7.93 -22.20
N GLU A 50 -3.58 8.16 -23.12
CA GLU A 50 -3.16 7.18 -24.14
C GLU A 50 -2.58 5.93 -23.49
N ALA A 51 -1.74 6.08 -22.46
CA ALA A 51 -1.15 4.96 -21.75
C ALA A 51 -2.19 4.08 -21.05
N ILE A 52 -3.18 4.70 -20.38
CA ILE A 52 -4.30 3.99 -19.76
C ILE A 52 -5.11 3.25 -20.84
N ARG A 53 -5.41 3.90 -21.96
CA ARG A 53 -6.13 3.26 -23.07
C ARG A 53 -5.38 2.07 -23.66
N ILE A 54 -4.07 2.20 -23.90
CA ILE A 54 -3.23 1.10 -24.38
C ILE A 54 -3.24 -0.04 -23.36
N ARG A 55 -3.01 0.27 -22.08
CA ARG A 55 -2.85 -0.74 -21.04
C ARG A 55 -4.11 -1.57 -20.82
N PHE A 56 -5.28 -0.93 -20.88
CA PHE A 56 -6.56 -1.57 -20.57
C PHE A 56 -7.42 -1.84 -21.81
N GLY A 57 -6.92 -1.54 -23.01
CA GLY A 57 -7.66 -1.70 -24.27
C GLY A 57 -8.93 -0.84 -24.33
N ILE A 58 -8.91 0.35 -23.71
CA ILE A 58 -10.06 1.25 -23.65
C ILE A 58 -10.12 2.10 -24.92
N GLY A 59 -11.33 2.28 -25.47
CA GLY A 59 -11.56 3.07 -26.69
C GLY A 59 -11.29 4.57 -26.52
N ALA A 60 -11.07 5.28 -27.63
CA ALA A 60 -10.81 6.71 -27.63
C ALA A 60 -11.99 7.56 -27.10
N ALA A 61 -13.23 7.09 -27.35
CA ALA A 61 -14.47 7.76 -26.96
C ALA A 61 -14.91 7.46 -25.51
N ASP A 62 -13.96 7.11 -24.63
CA ASP A 62 -14.27 6.81 -23.23
C ASP A 62 -14.79 8.04 -22.47
N GLY A 63 -16.02 7.93 -21.98
CA GLY A 63 -16.72 8.97 -21.21
C GLY A 63 -16.83 8.67 -19.72
N TYR A 64 -16.14 7.64 -19.23
CA TYR A 64 -16.22 7.23 -17.84
C TYR A 64 -15.69 8.32 -16.89
N VAL A 65 -16.36 8.45 -15.74
CA VAL A 65 -15.97 9.37 -14.68
C VAL A 65 -15.32 8.57 -13.55
N TYR A 66 -14.05 8.84 -13.32
CA TYR A 66 -13.26 8.24 -12.25
C TYR A 66 -13.52 8.98 -10.95
N HIS A 67 -13.86 8.23 -9.91
CA HIS A 67 -14.18 8.76 -8.60
C HIS A 67 -13.10 8.40 -7.57
N ALA A 68 -12.65 9.42 -6.83
CA ALA A 68 -11.92 9.27 -5.58
C ALA A 68 -12.28 10.48 -4.69
N VAL A 69 -11.30 11.28 -4.25
CA VAL A 69 -11.56 12.58 -3.59
C VAL A 69 -12.18 13.60 -4.57
N ALA A 70 -11.92 13.43 -5.87
CA ALA A 70 -12.49 14.22 -6.95
C ALA A 70 -13.09 13.30 -8.03
N SER A 71 -13.95 13.86 -8.88
CA SER A 71 -14.52 13.18 -10.05
C SER A 71 -13.91 13.75 -11.32
N VAL A 72 -13.29 12.90 -12.14
CA VAL A 72 -12.54 13.32 -13.35
C VAL A 72 -12.73 12.34 -14.50
N THR A 73 -12.62 12.82 -15.73
CA THR A 73 -12.49 11.98 -16.94
C THR A 73 -11.02 11.87 -17.34
N LEU A 74 -10.64 10.84 -18.12
CA LEU A 74 -9.26 10.73 -18.65
C LEU A 74 -8.81 12.00 -19.36
N SER A 75 -9.70 12.63 -20.14
CA SER A 75 -9.37 13.87 -20.86
C SER A 75 -9.07 15.05 -19.93
N GLN A 76 -9.80 15.18 -18.82
CA GLN A 76 -9.56 16.22 -17.82
C GLN A 76 -8.21 15.99 -17.14
N VAL A 77 -7.91 14.74 -16.79
CA VAL A 77 -6.62 14.37 -16.19
C VAL A 77 -5.47 14.66 -17.14
N GLN A 78 -5.57 14.30 -18.42
CA GLN A 78 -4.52 14.60 -19.40
C GLN A 78 -4.29 16.11 -19.57
N ARG A 79 -5.34 16.93 -19.52
CA ARG A 79 -5.17 18.40 -19.53
C ARG A 79 -4.41 18.90 -18.31
N ALA A 80 -4.70 18.35 -17.13
CA ALA A 80 -3.96 18.71 -15.91
C ALA A 80 -2.49 18.27 -15.99
N VAL A 81 -2.20 17.08 -16.52
CA VAL A 81 -0.83 16.60 -16.79
C VAL A 81 -0.08 17.57 -17.72
N ALA A 82 -0.74 18.08 -18.76
CA ALA A 82 -0.14 19.03 -19.70
C ALA A 82 0.14 20.41 -19.09
N VAL A 83 -0.63 20.81 -18.08
CA VAL A 83 -0.45 22.08 -17.34
C VAL A 83 0.71 21.98 -16.33
N GLY A 84 1.04 20.77 -15.85
CA GLY A 84 2.17 20.54 -14.94
C GLY A 84 2.05 21.32 -13.64
N ARG A 85 3.15 21.91 -13.17
CA ARG A 85 3.20 22.63 -11.87
C ARG A 85 2.40 23.93 -11.81
N ALA A 86 1.89 24.43 -12.94
CA ALA A 86 1.17 25.71 -12.95
C ALA A 86 -0.06 25.66 -12.03
N HIS A 87 -0.46 26.83 -11.51
CA HIS A 87 -1.54 26.98 -10.52
C HIS A 87 -1.33 26.19 -9.22
N GLY A 88 -0.09 25.86 -8.90
CA GLY A 88 0.27 25.25 -7.64
C GLY A 88 -0.13 23.77 -7.51
N MET A 89 -0.24 23.08 -8.63
CA MET A 89 -0.66 21.67 -8.64
C MET A 89 0.42 20.73 -8.11
N HIS A 90 1.69 21.17 -8.06
CA HIS A 90 2.84 20.36 -7.60
C HIS A 90 3.48 20.92 -6.31
N ASP A 91 2.75 21.77 -5.58
CA ASP A 91 3.24 22.49 -4.39
C ASP A 91 3.30 21.59 -3.15
N TRP A 92 4.02 20.47 -3.25
CA TRP A 92 4.09 19.45 -2.19
C TRP A 92 4.99 19.87 -1.03
N TYR A 93 5.87 20.85 -1.25
CA TYR A 93 6.98 21.22 -0.37
C TYR A 93 7.06 22.74 -0.13
N GLU A 94 6.01 23.50 -0.47
CA GLU A 94 6.06 24.97 -0.51
C GLU A 94 6.34 25.66 0.83
N ASP A 95 6.05 25.06 1.98
CA ASP A 95 6.33 25.70 3.29
C ASP A 95 7.55 25.12 4.01
N PHE A 96 8.47 24.45 3.31
CA PHE A 96 9.65 23.83 3.92
C PHE A 96 10.63 24.84 4.52
N GLU A 97 10.37 25.25 5.76
CA GLU A 97 11.32 25.91 6.64
C GLU A 97 12.42 24.91 7.02
N THR A 98 13.66 25.29 6.76
CA THR A 98 14.85 24.52 7.12
C THR A 98 14.99 24.45 8.65
N THR A 99 14.41 23.44 9.29
CA THR A 99 14.71 23.12 10.69
C THR A 99 16.07 22.44 10.81
N ALA A 100 17.13 23.21 10.63
CA ALA A 100 18.50 22.85 11.01
C ALA A 100 19.29 24.11 11.36
N GLY A 101 18.70 24.96 12.20
CA GLY A 101 19.36 26.10 12.83
C GLY A 101 19.01 26.11 14.31
N SER A 102 19.90 25.52 15.13
CA SER A 102 20.03 25.92 16.52
C SER A 102 20.10 27.45 16.60
N ASN A 103 19.29 28.08 17.45
CA ASN A 103 19.82 28.89 18.54
C ASN A 103 18.71 29.57 19.36
N ASN A 104 18.86 29.40 20.68
CA ASN A 104 18.44 30.38 21.66
C ASN A 104 18.82 31.79 21.18
N GLY A 105 17.87 32.72 21.30
CA GLY A 105 18.03 34.09 20.86
C GLY A 105 19.28 34.76 21.40
N VAL A 106 20.08 35.27 20.48
CA VAL A 106 21.00 36.39 20.73
C VAL A 106 20.93 37.28 19.51
N GLU A 107 20.36 38.47 19.68
CA GLU A 107 20.44 39.56 18.72
C GLU A 107 21.91 39.89 18.42
N ARG A 108 22.27 39.99 17.14
CA ARG A 108 23.50 40.70 16.73
C ARG A 108 23.18 41.73 15.67
N LYS A 109 23.49 42.98 16.01
CA LYS A 109 23.56 44.12 15.11
C LYS A 109 24.80 44.00 14.19
N GLY A 110 24.55 44.20 12.90
CA GLY A 110 25.36 44.96 11.94
C GLY A 110 26.86 44.67 11.83
N GLY A 111 27.25 44.11 10.68
CA GLY A 111 28.61 44.17 10.14
C GLY A 111 28.61 43.81 8.66
N GLU A 112 28.99 44.75 7.81
CA GLU A 112 29.11 44.62 6.36
C GLU A 112 30.25 43.67 5.98
N GLY A 113 29.99 42.76 5.04
CA GLY A 113 30.94 41.78 4.52
C GLY A 113 30.20 40.61 3.90
N GLU A 114 30.12 40.61 2.57
CA GLU A 114 29.41 39.66 1.73
C GLU A 114 29.76 38.20 2.05
N ASP A 115 28.79 37.46 2.58
CA ASP A 115 28.62 36.03 2.33
C ASP A 115 27.12 35.77 2.41
N VAL A 116 26.52 35.35 1.29
CA VAL A 116 25.07 35.19 1.16
C VAL A 116 24.61 34.05 2.07
N SER A 117 24.19 34.40 3.29
CA SER A 117 23.76 33.45 4.29
C SER A 117 22.49 32.73 3.83
N LEU A 118 22.59 31.41 3.78
CA LEU A 118 21.61 30.35 3.44
C LEU A 118 20.28 30.35 4.24
N PHE A 119 19.83 31.48 4.77
CA PHE A 119 18.62 31.63 5.59
C PHE A 119 17.38 32.16 4.83
N GLU A 120 17.43 32.27 3.50
CA GLU A 120 16.41 32.99 2.71
C GLU A 120 15.48 32.16 1.83
N LEU A 121 15.47 30.83 1.90
CA LEU A 121 14.53 30.04 1.10
C LEU A 121 13.41 29.48 1.98
N ASN A 122 12.39 30.31 2.21
CA ASN A 122 11.05 29.89 2.65
C ASN A 122 10.37 28.93 1.65
N HIS A 123 11.01 28.67 0.50
CA HIS A 123 10.57 27.77 -0.56
C HIS A 123 11.79 27.00 -1.09
N PRO A 124 12.05 25.74 -0.68
CA PRO A 124 13.12 24.97 -1.29
C PRO A 124 12.82 24.78 -2.78
N PRO A 125 13.85 24.68 -3.64
CA PRO A 125 13.62 24.29 -5.02
C PRO A 125 12.95 22.90 -5.07
N PRO A 126 12.09 22.65 -6.07
CA PRO A 126 11.52 21.33 -6.29
C PRO A 126 12.60 20.24 -6.33
N PRO A 127 12.30 19.01 -5.90
CA PRO A 127 13.25 17.91 -5.98
C PRO A 127 13.78 17.73 -7.40
N THR A 128 15.08 17.43 -7.51
CA THR A 128 15.66 17.16 -8.82
C THR A 128 15.14 15.82 -9.36
N PRO A 129 15.14 15.60 -10.69
CA PRO A 129 14.81 14.30 -11.26
C PRO A 129 15.67 13.15 -10.71
N GLU A 130 16.91 13.44 -10.31
CA GLU A 130 17.81 12.44 -9.72
C GLU A 130 17.40 12.06 -8.29
N ASP A 131 16.92 13.03 -7.50
CA ASP A 131 16.37 12.76 -6.17
C ASP A 131 15.10 11.92 -6.27
N ILE A 132 14.22 12.24 -7.23
CA ILE A 132 12.99 11.49 -7.48
C ILE A 132 13.31 10.05 -7.94
N LYS A 133 14.25 9.87 -8.88
CA LYS A 133 14.70 8.53 -9.30
C LYS A 133 15.32 7.75 -8.14
N SER A 134 16.10 8.42 -7.29
CA SER A 134 16.67 7.79 -6.10
C SER A 134 15.56 7.35 -5.12
N TYR A 135 14.51 8.16 -4.93
CA TYR A 135 13.34 7.79 -4.14
C TYR A 135 12.59 6.58 -4.73
N ILE A 136 12.31 6.58 -6.03
CA ILE A 136 11.68 5.46 -6.74
C ILE A 136 12.49 4.16 -6.55
N SER A 137 13.82 4.27 -6.59
CA SER A 137 14.73 3.12 -6.46
C SER A 137 14.66 2.41 -5.11
N ILE A 138 14.15 3.06 -4.06
CA ILE A 138 13.93 2.43 -2.74
C ILE A 138 13.02 1.22 -2.85
N PHE A 139 12.03 1.29 -3.75
CA PHE A 139 10.96 0.30 -3.88
C PHE A 139 11.19 -0.67 -5.05
N SER A 140 12.31 -0.53 -5.75
CA SER A 140 12.63 -1.36 -6.90
C SER A 140 12.96 -2.79 -6.47
N PRO A 141 12.48 -3.83 -7.20
CA PRO A 141 12.92 -5.20 -6.95
C PRO A 141 14.43 -5.40 -7.18
N ALA A 142 15.10 -4.51 -7.92
CA ALA A 142 16.53 -4.61 -8.24
C ALA A 142 17.44 -4.17 -7.08
N THR A 143 16.90 -3.46 -6.10
CA THR A 143 17.63 -2.93 -4.95
C THR A 143 17.25 -3.66 -3.66
N SER A 144 18.08 -3.52 -2.64
CA SER A 144 17.71 -3.89 -1.27
C SER A 144 17.18 -2.62 -0.60
N THR A 145 15.94 -2.62 -0.10
CA THR A 145 15.33 -1.43 0.51
C THR A 145 16.20 -0.81 1.61
N PRO A 146 16.74 -1.57 2.59
CA PRO A 146 17.66 -1.00 3.59
C PRO A 146 18.88 -0.30 2.97
N ALA A 147 19.49 -0.91 1.95
CA ALA A 147 20.66 -0.33 1.29
C ALA A 147 20.29 0.91 0.46
N ALA A 148 19.16 0.87 -0.25
CA ALA A 148 18.65 1.98 -1.04
C ALA A 148 18.28 3.17 -0.16
N LEU A 149 17.64 2.95 1.01
CA LEU A 149 17.36 4.00 1.99
C LEU A 149 18.63 4.64 2.54
N LYS A 150 19.63 3.81 2.92
CA LYS A 150 20.92 4.32 3.39
C LYS A 150 21.62 5.15 2.32
N ALA A 151 21.62 4.68 1.07
CA ALA A 151 22.18 5.43 -0.06
C ALA A 151 21.37 6.69 -0.39
N PHE A 152 20.05 6.65 -0.21
CA PHE A 152 19.16 7.80 -0.39
C PHE A 152 19.53 8.92 0.59
N LEU A 153 19.77 8.57 1.86
CA LEU A 153 20.22 9.49 2.90
C LEU A 153 21.66 9.98 2.69
N ALA A 154 22.61 9.06 2.47
CA ALA A 154 24.05 9.37 2.42
C ALA A 154 24.44 10.30 1.26
N ASN A 155 23.70 10.25 0.16
CA ASN A 155 23.93 11.11 -1.02
C ASN A 155 23.08 12.39 -1.01
N ALA A 156 22.28 12.62 0.04
CA ALA A 156 21.46 13.81 0.14
C ALA A 156 22.29 15.00 0.63
N LYS A 157 22.12 16.17 -0.01
CA LYS A 157 22.64 17.42 0.56
C LYS A 157 21.94 17.68 1.90
N LYS A 158 22.70 18.05 2.93
CA LYS A 158 22.15 18.46 4.21
C LYS A 158 21.10 19.57 3.98
N ASN A 159 19.98 19.51 4.69
CA ASN A 159 18.84 20.43 4.57
C ASN A 159 18.08 20.38 3.22
N SER A 160 18.28 19.36 2.38
CA SER A 160 17.44 19.14 1.19
C SER A 160 16.15 18.38 1.51
N ILE A 161 15.14 18.48 0.64
CA ILE A 161 13.92 17.66 0.70
C ILE A 161 14.29 16.18 0.76
N ARG A 162 15.20 15.73 -0.11
CA ARG A 162 15.69 14.35 -0.12
C ARG A 162 16.22 13.90 1.24
N HIS A 163 16.99 14.76 1.91
CA HIS A 163 17.55 14.45 3.22
C HIS A 163 16.43 14.26 4.25
N ALA A 164 15.48 15.20 4.33
CA ALA A 164 14.35 15.12 5.26
C ALA A 164 13.46 13.89 5.03
N VAL A 165 13.16 13.58 3.76
CA VAL A 165 12.43 12.36 3.40
C VAL A 165 13.24 11.12 3.79
N ALA A 166 14.53 11.08 3.49
CA ALA A 166 15.38 9.93 3.78
C ALA A 166 15.50 9.66 5.28
N GLU A 167 15.69 10.69 6.11
CA GLU A 167 15.70 10.57 7.57
C GLU A 167 14.36 10.05 8.08
N TYR A 168 13.25 10.61 7.58
CA TYR A 168 11.91 10.20 7.96
C TYR A 168 11.64 8.72 7.65
N LEU A 169 11.89 8.29 6.40
CA LEU A 169 11.67 6.91 5.98
C LEU A 169 12.60 5.93 6.71
N CYS A 170 13.87 6.30 6.92
CA CYS A 170 14.80 5.50 7.73
C CYS A 170 14.30 5.34 9.16
N GLY A 171 13.81 6.41 9.79
CA GLY A 171 13.31 6.39 11.16
C GLY A 171 12.01 5.61 11.35
N LYS A 172 11.20 5.48 10.30
CA LYS A 172 9.95 4.69 10.33
C LYS A 172 10.16 3.21 10.02
N ARG A 173 11.23 2.87 9.30
CA ARG A 173 11.46 1.48 8.90
C ARG A 173 11.82 0.61 10.10
N PHE A 174 11.10 -0.51 10.25
CA PHE A 174 11.30 -1.47 11.32
C PHE A 174 11.03 -2.90 10.82
N LEU A 175 11.92 -3.84 11.16
CA LEU A 175 11.71 -5.29 11.01
C LEU A 175 12.19 -5.96 12.29
N SER A 176 11.37 -6.81 12.90
CA SER A 176 11.81 -7.64 14.02
C SER A 176 12.79 -8.72 13.53
N ALA A 177 13.65 -9.21 14.43
CA ALA A 177 14.67 -10.21 14.09
C ALA A 177 14.11 -11.54 13.56
N SER A 178 12.82 -11.83 13.82
CA SER A 178 12.12 -13.00 13.32
C SER A 178 11.64 -12.88 11.87
N ILE A 179 11.65 -11.66 11.30
CA ILE A 179 11.17 -11.41 9.94
C ILE A 179 12.37 -11.34 8.99
N PRO A 180 12.44 -12.19 7.96
CA PRO A 180 13.51 -12.13 6.97
C PRO A 180 13.39 -10.86 6.12
N GLU A 181 14.51 -10.26 5.75
CA GLU A 181 14.52 -9.21 4.73
C GLU A 181 14.10 -9.76 3.36
N ALA A 182 13.40 -8.96 2.57
CA ALA A 182 13.07 -9.34 1.21
C ALA A 182 14.34 -9.44 0.35
N PRO A 183 14.50 -10.51 -0.43
CA PRO A 183 15.68 -10.66 -1.27
C PRO A 183 15.63 -9.68 -2.45
N LYS A 184 16.75 -8.99 -2.71
CA LYS A 184 16.90 -8.25 -3.98
C LYS A 184 16.91 -9.22 -5.16
N VAL A 185 16.30 -8.83 -6.27
CA VAL A 185 16.22 -9.64 -7.48
C VAL A 185 17.37 -9.29 -8.41
N LYS A 186 18.18 -10.29 -8.74
CA LYS A 186 19.34 -10.11 -9.63
C LYS A 186 18.87 -9.79 -11.06
N PRO A 187 19.64 -9.01 -11.86
CA PRO A 187 19.24 -8.60 -13.20
C PRO A 187 18.72 -9.73 -14.12
N PRO A 188 19.34 -10.92 -14.17
CA PRO A 188 18.84 -12.02 -15.01
C PRO A 188 17.47 -12.58 -14.58
N SER A 189 17.04 -12.29 -13.35
CA SER A 189 15.75 -12.74 -12.79
C SER A 189 14.69 -11.64 -12.77
N LEU A 190 15.05 -10.38 -13.00
CA LEU A 190 14.08 -9.27 -13.05
C LEU A 190 13.00 -9.50 -14.11
N PRO A 191 13.32 -9.96 -15.34
CA PRO A 191 12.30 -10.26 -16.33
C PRO A 191 11.40 -11.45 -15.95
N LYS A 192 11.76 -12.24 -14.94
CA LYS A 192 10.93 -13.36 -14.46
C LYS A 192 9.90 -12.92 -13.41
N LEU A 193 10.03 -11.70 -12.88
CA LEU A 193 9.00 -11.16 -12.01
C LEU A 193 7.74 -10.84 -12.83
N PRO A 194 6.56 -11.01 -12.20
CA PRO A 194 5.32 -10.49 -12.76
C PRO A 194 5.44 -8.98 -13.00
N VAL A 195 4.91 -8.51 -14.14
CA VAL A 195 4.80 -7.07 -14.41
C VAL A 195 3.91 -6.44 -13.35
N ASN A 196 4.30 -5.28 -12.82
CA ASN A 196 3.52 -4.52 -11.84
C ASN A 196 3.19 -3.13 -12.39
N PRO A 197 2.15 -3.00 -13.23
CA PRO A 197 1.83 -1.74 -13.89
C PRO A 197 1.54 -0.60 -12.91
N SER A 198 0.97 -0.91 -11.74
CA SER A 198 0.76 0.07 -10.68
C SER A 198 2.07 0.73 -10.25
N TYR A 199 3.12 -0.06 -10.06
CA TYR A 199 4.45 0.44 -9.71
C TYR A 199 5.04 1.32 -10.81
N ASP A 200 4.94 0.90 -12.07
CA ASP A 200 5.53 1.63 -13.19
C ASP A 200 4.80 2.95 -13.47
N PHE A 201 3.46 2.95 -13.42
CA PHE A 201 2.66 4.18 -13.51
C PHE A 201 2.89 5.09 -12.31
N TRP A 202 3.08 4.53 -11.11
CA TRP A 202 3.43 5.30 -9.92
C TRP A 202 4.80 5.96 -10.06
N ALA A 203 5.81 5.24 -10.53
CA ALA A 203 7.15 5.78 -10.76
C ALA A 203 7.12 6.94 -11.76
N TRP A 204 6.35 6.80 -12.85
CA TRP A 204 6.08 7.91 -13.78
C TRP A 204 5.39 9.08 -13.07
N SER A 205 4.37 8.82 -12.25
CA SER A 205 3.63 9.87 -11.54
C SER A 205 4.55 10.65 -10.59
N CYS A 206 5.53 10.00 -9.95
CA CYS A 206 6.51 10.69 -9.11
C CYS A 206 7.34 11.69 -9.92
N LEU A 207 7.82 11.30 -11.10
CA LEU A 207 8.58 12.19 -11.98
C LEU A 207 7.71 13.32 -12.54
N ASN A 208 6.49 13.00 -12.98
CA ASN A 208 5.57 13.98 -13.56
C ASN A 208 5.12 15.02 -12.52
N LEU A 209 4.80 14.58 -11.31
CA LEU A 209 4.31 15.42 -10.21
C LEU A 209 5.44 16.03 -9.37
N GLU A 210 6.71 15.80 -9.70
CA GLU A 210 7.87 16.31 -8.94
C GLU A 210 7.90 15.85 -7.47
N TRP A 211 7.47 14.60 -7.24
CA TRP A 211 7.33 14.02 -5.91
C TRP A 211 8.53 13.14 -5.52
N CYS A 212 9.16 13.47 -4.40
CA CYS A 212 10.34 12.79 -3.86
C CYS A 212 10.06 12.06 -2.53
N GLY A 213 8.78 11.92 -2.17
CA GLY A 213 8.34 11.23 -0.96
C GLY A 213 7.88 12.13 0.19
N PRO A 214 7.40 11.51 1.28
CA PRO A 214 6.73 12.18 2.38
C PRO A 214 7.71 12.86 3.35
N LEU A 215 7.31 14.01 3.88
CA LEU A 215 8.02 14.73 4.95
C LEU A 215 7.50 14.28 6.33
N PRO A 216 8.33 14.40 7.38
CA PRO A 216 7.91 14.08 8.74
C PRO A 216 6.72 14.95 9.20
N PRO A 217 5.84 14.44 10.09
CA PRO A 217 4.71 15.19 10.61
C PRO A 217 5.03 16.53 11.29
N SER A 218 6.24 16.71 11.83
CA SER A 218 6.68 18.00 12.40
C SER A 218 6.72 19.12 11.35
N LEU A 219 6.87 18.74 10.09
CA LEU A 219 6.86 19.59 8.92
C LEU A 219 5.44 19.66 8.30
N LYS A 220 4.38 19.36 9.08
CA LYS A 220 2.98 19.26 8.59
C LYS A 220 2.36 20.54 8.07
N LYS A 221 2.81 21.72 8.49
CA LYS A 221 2.35 22.97 7.83
C LYS A 221 2.63 22.92 6.31
N GLN A 222 3.60 22.10 5.91
CA GLN A 222 4.26 22.06 4.61
C GLN A 222 3.74 20.96 3.68
N GLN A 223 2.93 20.02 4.17
CA GLN A 223 2.21 19.05 3.33
C GLN A 223 0.72 19.28 3.45
N ARG A 224 0.17 20.10 2.55
CA ARG A 224 -1.28 20.15 2.35
C ARG A 224 -1.68 18.76 1.89
N ILE A 225 -2.43 18.04 2.71
CA ILE A 225 -3.00 16.73 2.35
C ILE A 225 -3.98 16.96 1.20
N ARG A 226 -3.45 16.97 -0.03
CA ARG A 226 -4.16 17.21 -1.28
C ARG A 226 -4.16 15.93 -2.09
N SER A 227 -5.24 15.69 -2.81
CA SER A 227 -5.25 14.71 -3.90
C SER A 227 -4.60 15.33 -5.13
N HIS A 228 -3.92 14.53 -5.95
CA HIS A 228 -3.45 14.96 -7.27
C HIS A 228 -4.40 14.50 -8.38
N HIS A 229 -4.29 15.12 -9.55
CA HIS A 229 -5.23 14.96 -10.66
C HIS A 229 -5.21 13.56 -11.29
N VAL A 230 -4.08 12.85 -11.28
CA VAL A 230 -4.01 11.46 -11.79
C VAL A 230 -4.51 10.41 -10.78
N LEU A 231 -4.66 10.77 -9.49
CA LEU A 231 -4.95 9.82 -8.41
C LEU A 231 -6.25 9.04 -8.62
N PRO A 232 -7.39 9.68 -8.99
CA PRO A 232 -8.64 8.93 -9.18
C PRO A 232 -8.48 7.84 -10.24
N VAL A 233 -7.80 8.12 -11.35
CA VAL A 233 -7.58 7.14 -12.42
C VAL A 233 -6.68 5.99 -11.93
N MET A 234 -5.61 6.32 -11.21
CA MET A 234 -4.68 5.31 -10.69
C MET A 234 -5.33 4.40 -9.64
N MET A 235 -5.97 4.98 -8.62
CA MET A 235 -6.67 4.21 -7.59
C MET A 235 -7.72 3.30 -8.20
N HIS A 236 -8.41 3.80 -9.21
CA HIS A 236 -9.49 3.08 -9.84
C HIS A 236 -9.03 1.85 -10.65
N HIS A 237 -7.90 1.97 -11.35
CA HIS A 237 -7.35 0.85 -12.13
C HIS A 237 -6.46 -0.08 -11.31
N PHE A 238 -5.80 0.40 -10.26
CA PHE A 238 -4.73 -0.34 -9.57
C PHE A 238 -4.93 -0.49 -8.06
N GLY A 239 -5.99 0.07 -7.49
CA GLY A 239 -6.25 0.09 -6.04
C GLY A 239 -5.56 1.25 -5.32
N CYS A 240 -5.89 1.44 -4.04
CA CYS A 240 -5.53 2.63 -3.27
C CYS A 240 -4.05 2.73 -2.88
N ALA A 241 -3.33 1.62 -2.86
CA ALA A 241 -1.92 1.56 -2.49
C ALA A 241 -1.13 0.71 -3.49
N VAL A 242 0.11 1.08 -3.76
CA VAL A 242 0.97 0.40 -4.74
C VAL A 242 1.72 -0.75 -4.03
N PRO A 243 1.55 -2.01 -4.44
CA PRO A 243 2.32 -3.11 -3.86
C PRO A 243 3.77 -3.03 -4.34
N SER A 244 4.72 -2.97 -3.40
CA SER A 244 6.16 -3.08 -3.69
C SER A 244 6.63 -4.54 -3.67
N HIS A 245 7.78 -4.80 -4.30
CA HIS A 245 8.38 -6.14 -4.25
C HIS A 245 8.68 -6.57 -2.81
N GLU A 246 9.19 -5.66 -1.96
CA GLU A 246 9.47 -5.96 -0.55
C GLU A 246 8.20 -6.36 0.20
N ALA A 247 7.11 -5.60 0.04
CA ALA A 247 5.84 -5.89 0.70
C ALA A 247 5.25 -7.24 0.29
N LEU A 248 5.20 -7.54 -1.02
CA LEU A 248 4.70 -8.83 -1.53
C LEU A 248 5.56 -10.01 -1.06
N SER A 249 6.89 -9.83 -1.02
CA SER A 249 7.83 -10.85 -0.53
C SER A 249 7.70 -11.09 0.98
N LEU A 250 7.51 -10.04 1.77
CA LEU A 250 7.27 -10.16 3.21
C LEU A 250 5.94 -10.86 3.51
N LEU A 251 4.85 -10.46 2.85
CA LEU A 251 3.55 -11.12 3.00
C LEU A 251 3.62 -12.59 2.63
N LYS A 252 4.33 -12.94 1.54
CA LYS A 252 4.62 -14.33 1.20
C LYS A 252 5.39 -15.04 2.33
N ALA A 253 6.42 -14.44 2.89
CA ALA A 253 7.20 -15.04 3.97
C ALA A 253 6.34 -15.33 5.23
N LEU A 254 5.38 -14.45 5.55
CA LEU A 254 4.44 -14.65 6.67
C LEU A 254 3.51 -15.86 6.49
N THR A 255 3.30 -16.31 5.25
CA THR A 255 2.51 -17.51 4.96
C THR A 255 3.28 -18.81 5.17
N LEU A 256 4.60 -18.75 5.22
CA LEU A 256 5.43 -19.94 5.36
C LEU A 256 5.48 -20.38 6.82
N PRO A 257 5.48 -21.71 7.08
CA PRO A 257 5.69 -22.20 8.44
C PRO A 257 7.07 -21.78 8.96
N PRO A 258 7.22 -21.55 10.29
CA PRO A 258 8.52 -21.21 10.87
C PRO A 258 9.61 -22.21 10.49
N ALA A 259 10.83 -21.73 10.22
CA ALA A 259 11.94 -22.60 9.88
C ALA A 259 12.18 -23.62 10.99
N GLY A 260 12.20 -24.91 10.64
CA GLY A 260 12.36 -26.01 11.59
C GLY A 260 11.09 -26.40 12.37
N SER A 261 9.93 -25.82 12.04
CA SER A 261 8.65 -26.32 12.54
C SER A 261 8.23 -27.58 11.78
N GLY A 262 7.76 -28.58 12.54
CA GLY A 262 7.35 -29.89 12.03
C GLY A 262 8.34 -31.00 12.37
N ASN A 263 7.81 -32.19 12.63
CA ASN A 263 8.65 -33.39 12.78
C ASN A 263 9.27 -33.78 11.44
N LYS A 264 10.43 -34.46 11.45
CA LYS A 264 11.03 -35.03 10.22
C LYS A 264 9.97 -35.83 9.45
N GLY A 265 9.62 -35.37 8.25
CA GLY A 265 8.62 -36.00 7.38
C GLY A 265 7.22 -35.40 7.42
N GLN A 266 6.94 -34.44 8.32
CA GLN A 266 5.65 -33.75 8.39
C GLN A 266 5.72 -32.40 7.65
N LYS A 267 4.95 -32.26 6.58
CA LYS A 267 4.80 -30.99 5.85
C LYS A 267 3.70 -30.16 6.51
N ILE A 268 4.07 -29.07 7.18
CA ILE A 268 3.10 -28.08 7.65
C ILE A 268 2.65 -27.26 6.42
N PRO A 269 1.34 -27.13 6.16
CA PRO A 269 0.85 -26.34 5.05
C PRO A 269 1.19 -24.85 5.25
N ASN A 270 1.32 -24.12 4.15
CA ASN A 270 1.40 -22.67 4.21
C ASN A 270 0.06 -22.12 4.71
N LYS A 271 0.10 -21.02 5.46
CA LYS A 271 -1.09 -20.22 5.72
C LYS A 271 -1.57 -19.59 4.40
N ARG A 272 -2.84 -19.24 4.35
CA ARG A 272 -3.42 -18.42 3.26
C ARG A 272 -3.63 -16.99 3.75
N ILE A 273 -3.72 -16.03 2.83
CA ILE A 273 -4.04 -14.64 3.17
C ILE A 273 -5.54 -14.41 3.02
N ALA A 274 -6.18 -13.80 4.02
CA ALA A 274 -7.53 -13.26 3.88
C ALA A 274 -7.44 -11.74 3.63
N ASP A 275 -7.65 -11.32 2.38
CA ASP A 275 -7.69 -9.92 1.96
C ASP A 275 -9.11 -9.36 2.15
N LEU A 276 -9.34 -8.73 3.31
CA LEU A 276 -10.67 -8.29 3.75
C LEU A 276 -10.90 -6.84 3.37
N GLY A 277 -11.92 -6.59 2.54
CA GLY A 277 -12.09 -5.32 1.84
C GLY A 277 -11.18 -5.20 0.62
N SER A 278 -11.04 -6.30 -0.12
CA SER A 278 -10.09 -6.42 -1.24
C SER A 278 -10.31 -5.44 -2.40
N GLY A 279 -11.46 -4.76 -2.46
CA GLY A 279 -11.80 -3.77 -3.49
C GLY A 279 -11.74 -4.37 -4.90
N ASN A 280 -10.98 -3.74 -5.78
CA ASN A 280 -10.76 -4.26 -7.15
C ASN A 280 -9.87 -5.51 -7.22
N GLY A 281 -9.31 -5.96 -6.09
CA GLY A 281 -8.51 -7.17 -5.98
C GLY A 281 -7.09 -7.07 -6.53
N TYR A 282 -6.55 -5.86 -6.78
CA TYR A 282 -5.19 -5.73 -7.34
C TYR A 282 -4.11 -6.32 -6.43
N TRP A 283 -4.20 -6.10 -5.11
CA TRP A 283 -3.27 -6.69 -4.13
C TRP A 283 -3.38 -8.22 -4.10
N THR A 284 -4.60 -8.76 -3.98
CA THR A 284 -4.85 -10.19 -4.12
C THR A 284 -4.24 -10.75 -5.40
N PHE A 285 -4.46 -10.09 -6.54
CA PHE A 285 -3.92 -10.52 -7.83
C PHE A 285 -2.39 -10.58 -7.79
N MET A 286 -1.72 -9.52 -7.33
CA MET A 286 -0.25 -9.47 -7.25
C MET A 286 0.33 -10.51 -6.28
N LEU A 287 -0.33 -10.76 -5.14
CA LEU A 287 0.07 -11.81 -4.19
C LEU A 287 -0.05 -13.21 -4.82
N ARG A 288 -1.11 -13.47 -5.58
CA ARG A 288 -1.26 -14.73 -6.33
C ARG A 288 -0.17 -14.90 -7.39
N GLN A 289 0.26 -13.82 -8.06
CA GLN A 289 1.41 -13.87 -8.96
C GLN A 289 2.72 -14.20 -8.23
N TYR A 290 2.80 -13.96 -6.91
CA TYR A 290 3.92 -14.36 -6.05
C TYR A 290 3.78 -15.80 -5.52
N GLY A 291 2.73 -16.53 -5.92
CA GLY A 291 2.44 -17.89 -5.50
C GLY A 291 1.84 -17.97 -4.10
N VAL A 292 1.15 -16.92 -3.65
CA VAL A 292 0.44 -16.89 -2.37
C VAL A 292 -1.02 -17.26 -2.60
N GLU A 293 -1.56 -18.14 -1.77
CA GLU A 293 -2.99 -18.42 -1.72
C GLU A 293 -3.70 -17.29 -0.98
N VAL A 294 -4.73 -16.71 -1.61
CA VAL A 294 -5.42 -15.52 -1.10
C VAL A 294 -6.92 -15.65 -1.31
N ASP A 295 -7.67 -15.48 -0.23
CA ASP A 295 -9.12 -15.27 -0.25
C ASP A 295 -9.40 -13.78 -0.33
N ALA A 296 -10.01 -13.35 -1.42
CA ALA A 296 -10.49 -11.98 -1.57
C ALA A 296 -11.92 -11.89 -1.06
N VAL A 297 -12.16 -11.00 -0.11
CA VAL A 297 -13.47 -10.76 0.48
C VAL A 297 -13.80 -9.29 0.32
N ASP A 298 -14.96 -9.00 -0.26
CA ASP A 298 -15.45 -7.63 -0.40
C ASP A 298 -16.97 -7.64 -0.52
N ASN A 299 -17.66 -6.67 0.06
CA ASN A 299 -19.13 -6.59 0.01
C ASN A 299 -19.65 -5.78 -1.19
N GLY A 300 -18.75 -5.25 -2.04
CA GLY A 300 -19.09 -4.51 -3.25
C GLY A 300 -19.64 -3.10 -2.99
N GLN A 301 -19.35 -2.51 -1.82
CA GLN A 301 -19.79 -1.13 -1.52
C GLN A 301 -19.19 -0.08 -2.45
N SER A 302 -18.01 -0.34 -3.01
CA SER A 302 -17.34 0.54 -3.96
C SER A 302 -17.36 -0.08 -5.35
N GLU A 303 -17.78 0.71 -6.35
CA GLU A 303 -17.72 0.32 -7.75
C GLU A 303 -16.36 0.67 -8.36
N TRP A 304 -15.81 -0.26 -9.12
CA TRP A 304 -14.53 -0.14 -9.80
C TRP A 304 -14.69 -0.51 -11.27
N ARG A 305 -14.06 0.26 -12.16
CA ARG A 305 -14.02 -0.06 -13.60
C ARG A 305 -13.23 -1.31 -13.86
N VAL A 306 -12.12 -1.50 -13.15
CA VAL A 306 -11.27 -2.67 -13.30
C VAL A 306 -11.46 -3.58 -12.10
N ASN A 307 -11.69 -4.87 -12.35
CA ASN A 307 -11.57 -5.94 -11.38
C ASN A 307 -10.43 -6.84 -11.83
N TRP A 308 -9.49 -7.15 -10.93
CA TRP A 308 -8.30 -7.95 -11.26
C TRP A 308 -8.48 -9.45 -11.01
N ILE A 309 -9.55 -9.83 -10.32
CA ILE A 309 -9.86 -11.21 -9.97
C ILE A 309 -11.34 -11.51 -10.17
N PRO A 310 -11.71 -12.74 -10.57
CA PRO A 310 -13.12 -13.10 -10.79
C PRO A 310 -13.83 -13.64 -9.55
N ASN A 311 -13.07 -14.05 -8.53
CA ASN A 311 -13.55 -14.89 -7.43
C ASN A 311 -13.51 -14.16 -6.08
N THR A 312 -13.80 -12.85 -6.07
CA THR A 312 -14.06 -12.13 -4.82
C THR A 312 -15.33 -12.66 -4.17
N LEU A 313 -15.25 -13.03 -2.90
CA LEU A 313 -16.40 -13.48 -2.11
C LEU A 313 -17.26 -12.25 -1.75
N PRO A 314 -18.52 -12.17 -2.23
CA PRO A 314 -19.37 -10.99 -2.09
C PRO A 314 -20.05 -10.93 -0.71
N ILE A 315 -19.26 -10.92 0.37
CA ILE A 315 -19.72 -10.95 1.76
C ILE A 315 -18.95 -9.93 2.61
N THR A 316 -19.45 -9.62 3.80
CA THR A 316 -18.72 -8.75 4.73
C THR A 316 -17.52 -9.48 5.34
N ALA A 317 -16.50 -8.71 5.72
CA ALA A 317 -15.31 -9.23 6.40
C ALA A 317 -15.67 -9.98 7.70
N THR A 318 -16.60 -9.46 8.49
CA THR A 318 -17.06 -10.08 9.74
C THR A 318 -17.84 -11.38 9.51
N SER A 319 -18.69 -11.44 8.47
CA SER A 319 -19.36 -12.69 8.08
C SER A 319 -18.37 -13.76 7.63
N TYR A 320 -17.35 -13.37 6.88
CA TYR A 320 -16.27 -14.29 6.50
C TYR A 320 -15.54 -14.84 7.73
N LEU A 321 -15.09 -13.98 8.64
CA LEU A 321 -14.39 -14.39 9.86
C LEU A 321 -15.27 -15.20 10.84
N SER A 322 -16.59 -15.07 10.76
CA SER A 322 -17.50 -15.86 11.62
C SER A 322 -17.81 -17.25 11.06
N SER A 323 -17.39 -17.55 9.82
CA SER A 323 -17.64 -18.85 9.19
C SER A 323 -16.84 -19.96 9.87
N GLN A 324 -17.52 -21.07 10.22
CA GLN A 324 -16.87 -22.25 10.81
C GLN A 324 -15.87 -22.93 9.86
N GLU A 325 -15.93 -22.63 8.56
CA GLU A 325 -14.99 -23.14 7.56
C GLU A 325 -13.62 -22.44 7.61
N ASN A 326 -13.52 -21.32 8.32
CA ASN A 326 -12.32 -20.51 8.36
C ASN A 326 -11.53 -20.76 9.65
N ASN A 327 -10.54 -21.65 9.56
CA ASN A 327 -9.57 -21.84 10.63
C ASN A 327 -8.62 -20.64 10.71
N HIS A 328 -8.85 -19.73 11.66
CA HIS A 328 -8.05 -18.51 11.81
C HIS A 328 -6.55 -18.74 12.06
N SER A 329 -6.17 -19.91 12.58
CA SER A 329 -4.76 -20.26 12.76
C SER A 329 -4.01 -20.51 11.43
N GLU A 330 -4.76 -20.76 10.36
CA GLU A 330 -4.25 -20.95 9.00
C GLU A 330 -4.32 -19.67 8.16
N LEU A 331 -4.71 -18.53 8.77
CA LEU A 331 -4.85 -17.26 8.09
C LEU A 331 -3.74 -16.29 8.47
N VAL A 332 -3.33 -15.48 7.49
CA VAL A 332 -2.75 -14.15 7.71
C VAL A 332 -3.81 -13.15 7.27
N LEU A 333 -4.25 -12.29 8.19
CA LEU A 333 -5.25 -11.27 7.85
C LEU A 333 -4.57 -10.11 7.14
N LEU A 334 -5.12 -9.65 6.02
CA LEU A 334 -4.66 -8.49 5.27
C LEU A 334 -5.78 -7.46 5.15
N LEU A 335 -5.48 -6.21 5.52
CA LEU A 335 -6.31 -5.04 5.26
C LEU A 335 -5.55 -4.09 4.34
N VAL A 336 -6.07 -3.84 3.15
CA VAL A 336 -5.50 -2.86 2.24
C VAL A 336 -6.35 -1.61 2.21
N TYR A 337 -5.76 -0.51 2.67
CA TYR A 337 -6.38 0.82 2.73
C TYR A 337 -7.76 0.80 3.42
N PRO A 338 -7.87 0.22 4.65
CA PRO A 338 -9.15 0.04 5.32
C PRO A 338 -9.85 1.39 5.49
N ILE A 339 -11.16 1.43 5.22
CA ILE A 339 -11.95 2.65 5.33
C ILE A 339 -11.99 3.15 6.78
N VAL A 340 -12.06 4.47 6.96
CA VAL A 340 -12.23 5.06 8.30
C VAL A 340 -13.63 4.80 8.84
N ALA A 341 -14.69 4.79 8.01
CA ALA A 341 -16.07 4.61 8.47
C ALA A 341 -16.42 5.49 9.71
N SER A 342 -17.32 5.04 10.58
CA SER A 342 -17.65 5.71 11.85
C SER A 342 -16.54 5.48 12.88
N ASP A 343 -15.46 6.28 12.81
CA ASP A 343 -14.31 6.25 13.72
C ASP A 343 -13.55 4.90 13.81
N GLY A 344 -13.32 4.32 12.64
CA GLY A 344 -12.59 3.08 12.44
C GLY A 344 -13.37 1.83 12.77
N SER A 345 -14.71 1.89 12.79
CA SER A 345 -15.58 0.75 13.12
C SER A 345 -15.23 -0.51 12.33
N PHE A 346 -15.00 -0.39 11.02
CA PHE A 346 -14.59 -1.51 10.15
C PHE A 346 -13.34 -2.21 10.67
N THR A 347 -12.28 -1.45 10.95
CA THR A 347 -11.01 -1.99 11.47
C THR A 347 -11.22 -2.61 12.85
N ARG A 348 -11.95 -1.94 13.75
CA ARG A 348 -12.23 -2.42 15.11
C ARG A 348 -12.97 -3.76 15.11
N GLU A 349 -14.05 -3.86 14.33
CA GLU A 349 -14.87 -5.07 14.22
C GLU A 349 -14.06 -6.26 13.69
N ILE A 350 -13.18 -6.02 12.70
CA ILE A 350 -12.32 -7.07 12.15
C ILE A 350 -11.31 -7.55 13.19
N LEU A 351 -10.65 -6.64 13.91
CA LEU A 351 -9.68 -6.99 14.94
C LEU A 351 -10.32 -7.78 16.09
N GLU A 352 -11.56 -7.45 16.45
CA GLU A 352 -12.33 -8.17 17.45
C GLU A 352 -12.72 -9.58 16.98
N ALA A 353 -13.19 -9.71 15.73
CA ALA A 353 -13.60 -10.98 15.14
C ALA A 353 -12.41 -11.92 14.89
N TYR A 354 -11.26 -11.39 14.51
CA TYR A 354 -10.11 -12.20 14.11
C TYR A 354 -9.39 -12.86 15.29
N LYS A 355 -9.32 -14.20 15.25
CA LYS A 355 -8.70 -15.04 16.29
C LYS A 355 -7.34 -15.61 15.89
N GLY A 356 -6.84 -15.26 14.71
CA GLY A 356 -5.51 -15.68 14.25
C GLY A 356 -4.41 -14.84 14.91
N ASP A 357 -3.16 -15.11 14.53
CA ASP A 357 -1.98 -14.57 15.21
C ASP A 357 -1.26 -13.45 14.46
N THR A 358 -1.59 -13.21 13.18
CA THR A 358 -0.86 -12.29 12.30
C THR A 358 -1.83 -11.42 11.52
N ILE A 359 -1.62 -10.10 11.58
CA ILE A 359 -2.35 -9.09 10.82
C ILE A 359 -1.36 -8.23 10.07
N ALA A 360 -1.61 -8.04 8.78
CA ALA A 360 -0.96 -7.07 7.93
C ALA A 360 -1.95 -5.94 7.58
N VAL A 361 -1.51 -4.69 7.72
CA VAL A 361 -2.27 -3.51 7.31
C VAL A 361 -1.44 -2.69 6.37
N VAL A 362 -1.96 -2.46 5.17
CA VAL A 362 -1.44 -1.50 4.20
C VAL A 362 -2.25 -0.22 4.33
N GLY A 363 -1.60 0.90 4.61
CA GLY A 363 -2.30 2.17 4.74
C GLY A 363 -1.38 3.31 5.13
N THR A 364 -1.97 4.42 5.55
CA THR A 364 -1.25 5.66 5.79
C THR A 364 -0.48 5.61 7.10
N GLN A 365 0.81 5.95 7.08
CA GLN A 365 1.65 6.06 8.28
C GLN A 365 1.71 7.48 8.86
N ASN A 366 0.89 8.39 8.33
CA ASN A 366 0.63 9.69 8.89
C ASN A 366 -0.86 9.83 9.31
N ARG A 367 -1.15 10.84 10.14
CA ARG A 367 -2.51 11.14 10.61
C ARG A 367 -3.30 11.95 9.58
N ASN A 368 -3.39 11.46 8.34
CA ASN A 368 -4.13 12.14 7.28
C ASN A 368 -5.64 11.79 7.29
N GLY A 369 -6.04 10.80 8.09
CA GLY A 369 -7.43 10.39 8.26
C GLY A 369 -8.03 9.66 7.06
N TYR A 370 -7.21 9.05 6.19
CA TYR A 370 -7.69 8.30 5.02
C TYR A 370 -7.82 6.81 5.26
N THR A 371 -7.08 6.24 6.22
CA THR A 371 -7.06 4.79 6.47
C THR A 371 -7.24 4.47 7.93
N ALA A 372 -8.03 3.41 8.19
CA ALA A 372 -8.38 2.84 9.49
C ALA A 372 -9.03 3.81 10.48
N PHE A 373 -8.41 4.93 10.83
CA PHE A 373 -8.86 5.88 11.84
C PHE A 373 -8.68 7.32 11.36
N LYS A 374 -9.49 8.24 11.91
CA LYS A 374 -9.49 9.64 11.51
C LYS A 374 -8.30 10.42 12.08
N ASP A 375 -7.93 10.12 13.33
CA ASP A 375 -7.09 10.98 14.18
C ASP A 375 -5.79 10.33 14.67
N LYS A 376 -5.60 9.04 14.36
CA LYS A 376 -4.43 8.23 14.75
C LYS A 376 -3.99 7.32 13.62
N THR A 377 -2.74 6.91 13.64
CA THR A 377 -2.21 5.89 12.72
C THR A 377 -2.49 4.48 13.22
N MET A 378 -2.35 3.48 12.35
CA MET A 378 -2.55 2.07 12.73
C MET A 378 -1.56 1.63 13.82
N ASP A 379 -0.30 2.08 13.78
CA ASP A 379 0.68 1.73 14.81
C ASP A 379 0.38 2.42 16.16
N GLU A 380 -0.04 3.68 16.16
CA GLU A 380 -0.52 4.37 17.37
C GLU A 380 -1.71 3.64 17.99
N TYR A 381 -2.70 3.26 17.16
CA TYR A 381 -3.86 2.50 17.59
C TYR A 381 -3.47 1.15 18.21
N MET A 382 -2.69 0.34 17.50
CA MET A 382 -2.31 -0.99 17.97
C MET A 382 -1.45 -0.94 19.23
N THR A 383 -0.56 0.03 19.36
CA THR A 383 0.25 0.19 20.58
C THR A 383 -0.60 0.64 21.77
N THR A 384 -1.52 1.58 21.57
CA THR A 384 -2.29 2.17 22.69
C THR A 384 -3.46 1.30 23.13
N GLU A 385 -4.20 0.70 22.20
CA GLU A 385 -5.42 -0.05 22.50
C GLU A 385 -5.18 -1.57 22.61
N HIS A 386 -4.08 -2.08 22.06
CA HIS A 386 -3.83 -3.52 21.90
C HIS A 386 -2.41 -3.97 22.27
N GLY A 387 -1.59 -3.10 22.86
CA GLY A 387 -0.15 -3.33 23.09
C GLY A 387 0.20 -4.50 24.01
N ASP A 388 -0.75 -4.91 24.86
CA ASP A 388 -0.62 -6.07 25.75
C ASP A 388 -0.80 -7.40 25.01
N THR A 389 -1.51 -7.40 23.89
CA THR A 389 -1.85 -8.60 23.12
C THR A 389 -1.07 -8.70 21.83
N TRP A 390 -0.82 -7.56 21.18
CA TRP A 390 -0.18 -7.48 19.87
C TRP A 390 1.14 -6.75 19.93
N GLU A 391 2.11 -7.22 19.16
CA GLU A 391 3.39 -6.56 18.93
C GLU A 391 3.58 -6.23 17.45
N LYS A 392 4.10 -5.03 17.16
CA LYS A 392 4.49 -4.66 15.81
C LYS A 392 5.77 -5.42 15.44
N THR A 393 5.75 -6.15 14.34
CA THR A 393 6.90 -6.92 13.84
C THR A 393 7.46 -6.36 12.53
N VAL A 394 6.65 -5.61 11.77
CA VAL A 394 7.07 -4.94 10.53
C VAL A 394 6.46 -3.55 10.46
N GLN A 395 7.27 -2.59 10.03
CA GLN A 395 6.83 -1.35 9.41
C GLN A 395 7.79 -1.03 8.27
N ILE A 396 7.33 -1.08 7.03
CA ILE A 396 8.14 -0.67 5.86
C ILE A 396 7.40 0.40 5.06
N PRO A 397 8.14 1.37 4.47
CA PRO A 397 7.50 2.34 3.59
C PRO A 397 6.98 1.64 2.32
N LEU A 398 5.92 2.20 1.76
CA LEU A 398 5.37 1.80 0.47
C LEU A 398 5.51 2.95 -0.55
N PRO A 399 5.48 2.63 -1.86
CA PRO A 399 5.38 3.65 -2.89
C PRO A 399 4.14 4.51 -2.62
N SER A 400 4.38 5.77 -2.28
CA SER A 400 3.36 6.70 -1.83
C SER A 400 3.02 7.66 -2.96
N PHE A 401 1.73 7.81 -3.26
CA PHE A 401 1.24 8.85 -4.15
C PHE A 401 1.62 10.25 -3.65
N ALA A 402 1.68 11.24 -4.54
CA ALA A 402 2.07 12.59 -4.14
C ALA A 402 1.14 13.13 -3.03
N GLY A 403 1.72 13.67 -1.97
CA GLY A 403 0.97 14.13 -0.79
C GLY A 403 0.44 13.01 0.13
N LYS A 404 0.83 11.75 -0.13
CA LYS A 404 0.50 10.59 0.71
C LYS A 404 1.75 10.04 1.39
N ASP A 405 1.53 9.16 2.36
CA ASP A 405 2.59 8.55 3.15
C ASP A 405 2.11 7.16 3.57
N GLU A 406 2.44 6.17 2.77
CA GLU A 406 1.90 4.81 2.85
C GLU A 406 2.95 3.85 3.42
N ALA A 407 2.49 2.86 4.19
CA ALA A 407 3.33 1.82 4.77
C ALA A 407 2.59 0.48 4.84
N LEU A 408 3.38 -0.59 4.94
CA LEU A 408 2.92 -1.89 5.40
C LEU A 408 3.28 -2.03 6.88
N PHE A 409 2.27 -2.28 7.71
CA PHE A 409 2.41 -2.67 9.11
C PHE A 409 2.10 -4.15 9.26
N VAL A 410 2.88 -4.86 10.07
CA VAL A 410 2.53 -6.23 10.49
C VAL A 410 2.56 -6.29 12.00
N PHE A 411 1.52 -6.89 12.56
CA PHE A 411 1.37 -7.14 13.99
C PHE A 411 1.21 -8.64 14.21
N GLN A 412 1.88 -9.16 15.24
CA GLN A 412 1.73 -10.54 15.68
C GLN A 412 1.26 -10.59 17.14
N ARG A 413 0.46 -11.60 17.49
CA ARG A 413 0.07 -11.82 18.89
C ARG A 413 1.28 -12.23 19.71
N ARG A 414 1.42 -11.66 20.92
CA ARG A 414 2.49 -12.02 21.86
C ARG A 414 2.32 -13.47 22.31
N ARG A 415 3.44 -14.22 22.37
CA ARG A 415 3.48 -15.60 22.91
C ARG A 415 3.07 -15.58 24.39
N GLY A 416 1.84 -15.98 24.68
CA GLY A 416 1.22 -15.95 26.02
C GLY A 416 -0.21 -15.42 26.03
N SER A 417 -0.60 -14.62 25.03
CA SER A 417 -1.98 -14.11 24.89
C SER A 417 -2.96 -15.09 24.22
N LEU A 418 -2.45 -16.22 23.70
CA LEU A 418 -3.25 -17.22 22.99
C LEU A 418 -3.87 -18.30 23.91
N SER A 419 -3.51 -18.33 25.20
CA SER A 419 -3.93 -19.39 26.14
C SER A 419 -5.29 -19.18 26.81
N GLU A 420 -5.97 -18.06 26.61
CA GLU A 420 -7.28 -17.80 27.27
C GLU A 420 -8.51 -18.22 26.46
N GLY A 421 -8.34 -18.85 25.29
CA GLY A 421 -9.44 -19.12 24.36
C GLY A 421 -9.81 -20.59 24.09
N VAL A 422 -9.08 -21.59 24.60
CA VAL A 422 -9.23 -22.99 24.13
C VAL A 422 -9.58 -24.02 25.22
N ASP A 423 -9.46 -23.73 26.51
CA ASP A 423 -9.80 -24.70 27.56
C ASP A 423 -11.23 -24.53 28.09
N GLY A 424 -12.21 -24.76 27.22
CA GLY A 424 -13.63 -24.76 27.55
C GLY A 424 -14.30 -26.13 27.43
N ASN A 425 -13.56 -27.24 27.53
CA ASN A 425 -14.18 -28.57 27.64
C ASN A 425 -13.21 -29.62 28.22
N ARG A 426 -13.00 -29.59 29.54
CA ARG A 426 -12.48 -30.77 30.25
C ARG A 426 -13.40 -31.11 31.40
N ALA A 427 -13.94 -32.32 31.28
CA ALA A 427 -14.96 -32.92 32.11
C ALA A 427 -14.59 -32.93 33.60
N SER A 428 -15.62 -32.72 34.41
CA SER A 428 -15.63 -32.86 35.87
C SER A 428 -15.26 -34.29 36.28
N PRO A 429 -14.44 -34.49 37.34
CA PRO A 429 -14.16 -35.82 37.86
C PRO A 429 -15.22 -36.21 38.90
N THR A 430 -16.11 -37.14 38.54
CA THR A 430 -16.95 -37.86 39.51
C THR A 430 -16.57 -39.33 39.48
N GLY A 431 -16.01 -39.83 40.59
CA GLY A 431 -15.65 -41.23 40.74
C GLY A 431 -15.15 -41.52 42.15
N SER A 432 -16.07 -41.47 43.11
CA SER A 432 -15.89 -41.95 44.48
C SER A 432 -15.59 -43.45 44.49
N LYS A 433 -14.59 -43.88 45.27
CA LYS A 433 -14.38 -45.29 45.63
C LYS A 433 -15.15 -45.59 46.91
N VAL A 434 -16.02 -46.59 46.85
CA VAL A 434 -16.31 -47.52 47.95
C VAL A 434 -15.87 -48.89 47.47
#